data_AF-A0A915YQQ8-F1
#
_entry.id   AF-A0A915YQQ8-F1
#
_cell.length_a   1.000
_cell.length_b   1.000
_cell.length_c   1.000
_cell.angle_alpha   90.00
_cell.angle_beta   90.00
_cell.angle_gamma   90.00
#
_symmetry.space_group_name_H-M   'P 1'
#
loop_
_entity.id
_entity.type
_entity.pdbx_description
1 polymer ?
#
loop_
_entity_poly.entity_id
_entity_poly.type
_entity_poly.pdbx_seq_one_letter_code
_entity_poly.pdbx_strand_id
1 'polypeptide(L)'
;MKNCWNPDPDKRPSAIEIEKLFDDFTYSSKEEIKKQIKKAEEYRKTNFLSTGNSQSIHPQAYYTSRLLNQFTNELPKHDDTYSISAEITDFTE
;
A
#
# COMPACT_ATOMS: atom_id res chain seq x y z
N MET A 1 -0.17 13.65 5.04
CA MET A 1 -0.85 12.50 4.38
C MET A 1 -1.65 12.84 3.13
N LYS A 2 -2.26 14.03 2.97
CA LYS A 2 -3.03 14.38 1.73
C LYS A 2 -2.23 14.15 0.44
N ASN A 3 -0.94 14.49 0.44
CA ASN A 3 -0.06 14.30 -0.71
C ASN A 3 0.22 12.82 -1.03
N CYS A 4 0.13 11.93 -0.05
CA CYS A 4 0.30 10.48 -0.27
C CYS A 4 -0.85 9.87 -1.07
N TRP A 5 -2.01 10.54 -1.13
CA TRP A 5 -3.19 10.11 -1.87
C TRP A 5 -3.38 10.90 -3.17
N ASN A 6 -2.32 11.51 -3.68
CA ASN A 6 -2.40 12.21 -4.95
C ASN A 6 -2.73 11.20 -6.07
N PRO A 7 -3.74 11.46 -6.92
CA PRO A 7 -4.02 10.59 -8.06
C PRO A 7 -2.81 10.45 -8.98
N ASP A 8 -2.03 11.53 -9.12
CA ASP A 8 -0.78 11.55 -9.86
C ASP A 8 0.37 10.94 -9.01
N PRO A 9 0.98 9.81 -9.43
CA PRO A 9 2.05 9.15 -8.69
C PRO A 9 3.29 10.02 -8.50
N ASP A 10 3.64 10.86 -9.47
CA ASP A 10 4.86 11.69 -9.43
C ASP A 10 4.75 12.82 -8.41
N LYS A 11 3.51 13.16 -8.03
CA LYS A 11 3.21 14.15 -6.99
C LYS A 11 3.15 13.54 -5.58
N ARG A 12 3.31 12.22 -5.44
CA ARG A 12 3.35 11.57 -4.12
C ARG A 12 4.74 11.75 -3.51
N PRO A 13 4.84 11.94 -2.20
CA PRO A 13 6.13 12.01 -1.54
C PRO A 13 6.85 10.66 -1.63
N SER A 14 8.16 10.72 -1.78
CA SER A 14 9.06 9.58 -1.70
C SER A 14 9.06 8.96 -0.31
N ALA A 15 9.51 7.70 -0.21
CA ALA A 15 9.67 7.02 1.07
C ALA A 15 10.59 7.80 2.03
N ILE A 16 11.65 8.41 1.50
CA ILE A 16 12.62 9.22 2.28
C ILE A 16 11.95 10.47 2.87
N GLU A 17 11.09 11.14 2.11
CA GLU A 17 10.36 12.32 2.61
C GLU A 17 9.34 11.94 3.67
N ILE A 18 8.70 10.78 3.52
CA ILE A 18 7.76 10.24 4.51
C ILE A 18 8.49 9.86 5.81
N GLU A 19 9.66 9.22 5.72
CA GLU A 19 10.49 8.83 6.86
C GLU A 19 10.85 10.05 7.72
N LYS A 20 11.37 11.10 7.09
CA LYS A 20 11.71 12.36 7.79
C LYS A 20 10.51 12.97 8.51
N LEU A 21 9.33 12.93 7.90
CA LEU A 21 8.10 13.43 8.54
C LEU A 21 7.73 12.62 9.80
N PHE A 22 8.01 11.31 9.80
CA PHE A 22 7.76 10.45 10.96
C PHE A 22 8.81 10.66 12.06
N ASP A 23 10.07 10.91 11.72
CA ASP A 23 11.10 11.23 12.71
C ASP A 23 10.72 12.46 13.54
N ASP A 24 10.25 13.53 12.89
CA ASP A 24 9.75 14.74 13.56
C ASP A 24 8.55 14.45 14.48
N PHE A 25 7.68 13.54 14.04
CA PHE A 25 6.48 13.13 14.78
C PHE A 25 6.81 12.26 16.00
N THR A 26 7.77 11.34 15.89
CA THR A 26 8.19 10.47 16.99
C THR A 26 8.89 11.26 18.10
N TYR A 27 9.69 12.26 17.75
CA TYR A 27 10.32 13.16 18.71
C TYR A 27 9.31 14.03 19.48
N SER A 28 8.20 14.40 18.81
CA SER A 28 7.15 15.27 19.37
C SER A 28 5.95 14.50 19.96
N SER A 29 6.03 13.16 20.02
CA SER A 29 4.84 12.34 20.24
C SER A 29 4.24 12.50 21.63
N LYS A 30 3.06 13.12 21.66
CA LYS A 30 2.19 13.28 22.82
C LYS A 30 1.63 11.92 23.25
N GLU A 31 1.67 11.61 24.54
CA GLU A 31 1.22 10.33 25.13
C GLU A 31 -0.16 9.84 24.65
N GLU A 32 -1.06 10.77 24.32
CA GLU A 32 -2.38 10.45 23.78
C GLU A 32 -2.32 9.68 22.44
N ILE A 33 -1.40 10.02 21.55
CA ILE A 33 -1.24 9.36 20.25
C ILE A 33 -0.77 7.92 20.47
N LYS A 34 0.20 7.70 21.37
CA LYS A 34 0.69 6.36 21.71
C LYS A 34 -0.45 5.48 22.25
N LYS A 35 -1.30 6.04 23.11
CA LYS A 35 -2.48 5.36 23.67
C LYS A 35 -3.47 4.96 22.57
N GLN A 36 -3.75 5.86 21.63
CA GLN A 36 -4.65 5.58 20.50
C GLN A 36 -4.09 4.48 19.59
N ILE A 37 -2.79 4.53 19.25
CA ILE A 37 -2.11 3.49 18.47
C ILE A 37 -2.21 2.14 19.18
N LYS A 38 -1.91 2.10 20.50
CA LYS A 38 -2.00 0.87 21.29
C LYS A 38 -3.42 0.29 21.27
N LYS A 39 -4.45 1.11 21.48
CA LYS A 39 -5.85 0.68 21.45
C LYS A 39 -6.26 0.13 20.07
N ALA A 40 -5.83 0.79 18.99
CA ALA A 40 -6.09 0.33 17.64
C ALA A 40 -5.41 -1.01 17.35
N GLU A 41 -4.18 -1.20 17.83
CA GLU A 41 -3.43 -2.44 17.69
C GLU A 41 -4.03 -3.60 18.49
N GLU A 42 -4.50 -3.34 19.71
CA GLU A 42 -5.26 -4.32 20.52
C GLU A 42 -6.56 -4.72 19.82
N TYR A 43 -7.30 -3.75 19.27
CA TYR A 43 -8.48 -4.02 18.46
C TYR A 43 -8.15 -4.88 17.24
N ARG A 44 -7.10 -4.52 16.48
CA ARG A 44 -6.65 -5.26 15.30
C ARG A 44 -6.30 -6.71 15.63
N LYS A 45 -5.64 -6.97 16.76
CA LYS A 45 -5.26 -8.33 17.20
C LYS A 45 -6.46 -9.16 17.66
N THR A 46 -7.36 -8.54 18.43
CA THR A 46 -8.55 -9.22 18.98
C THR A 46 -9.62 -9.46 17.93
N ASN A 47 -9.74 -8.55 16.97
CA ASN A 47 -10.64 -8.63 15.82
C ASN A 47 -9.88 -9.03 14.55
N PHE A 48 -8.67 -9.59 14.71
CA PHE A 48 -7.99 -10.28 13.63
C PHE A 48 -8.87 -11.48 13.37
N LEU A 49 -9.83 -11.32 12.45
CA LEU A 49 -10.46 -12.43 11.78
C LEU A 49 -9.28 -13.32 11.42
N SER A 50 -9.24 -14.53 11.99
CA SER A 50 -8.47 -15.61 11.41
C SER A 50 -9.09 -15.84 10.04
N THR A 51 -8.81 -14.94 9.10
CA THR A 51 -9.18 -15.07 7.70
C THR A 51 -8.19 -16.07 7.15
N GLY A 52 -8.29 -17.31 7.64
CA GLY A 52 -8.05 -18.44 6.78
C GLY A 52 -9.13 -18.37 5.72
N ASN A 53 -8.82 -17.74 4.59
CA ASN A 53 -9.48 -17.89 3.29
C ASN A 53 -11.02 -17.77 3.21
N SER A 54 -11.73 -17.36 4.27
CA SER A 54 -13.20 -17.42 4.35
C SER A 54 -13.88 -16.07 4.17
N GLN A 55 -13.14 -15.00 3.90
CA GLN A 55 -13.75 -13.82 3.30
C GLN A 55 -14.24 -14.23 1.92
N SER A 56 -15.55 -14.16 1.69
CA SER A 56 -16.13 -14.37 0.37
C SER A 56 -15.39 -13.49 -0.61
N ILE A 57 -14.53 -14.11 -1.43
CA ILE A 57 -13.83 -13.40 -2.49
C ILE A 57 -14.92 -12.73 -3.32
N HIS A 58 -14.88 -11.40 -3.41
CA HIS A 58 -15.85 -10.66 -4.19
C HIS A 58 -15.84 -11.25 -5.61
N PRO A 59 -16.98 -11.52 -6.26
CA PRO A 59 -16.98 -12.22 -7.56
C PRO A 59 -16.15 -11.51 -8.65
N GLN A 60 -16.00 -10.19 -8.52
CA GLN A 60 -15.19 -9.32 -9.38
C GLN A 60 -13.76 -9.10 -8.86
N ALA A 61 -13.35 -9.75 -7.77
CA ALA A 61 -11.97 -9.68 -7.29
C ALA A 61 -11.05 -10.44 -8.24
N TYR A 62 -10.28 -9.70 -9.01
CA TYR A 62 -9.30 -10.21 -9.96
C TYR A 62 -7.93 -10.50 -9.33
N TYR A 63 -7.81 -10.34 -8.01
CA TYR A 63 -6.56 -10.47 -7.26
C TYR A 63 -6.27 -11.91 -6.80
N THR A 64 -6.84 -12.94 -7.46
CA THR A 64 -6.19 -14.25 -7.39
C THR A 64 -4.82 -14.07 -8.02
N SER A 65 -3.75 -14.40 -7.30
CA SER A 65 -2.38 -14.38 -7.80
C SER A 65 -2.36 -14.98 -9.21
N ARG A 66 -2.29 -14.11 -10.22
CA ARG A 66 -2.14 -14.55 -11.60
C ARG A 66 -0.72 -15.09 -11.71
N LEU A 67 -0.56 -16.29 -12.25
CA LEU A 67 0.76 -16.70 -12.72
C LEU A 67 1.28 -15.57 -13.61
N LEU A 68 2.52 -15.13 -13.39
CA LEU A 68 3.18 -14.19 -14.29
C LEU A 68 2.99 -14.71 -15.72
N ASN A 69 2.25 -13.96 -16.51
CA ASN A 69 1.93 -14.36 -17.88
C ASN A 69 3.23 -14.41 -18.69
N GLN A 70 3.35 -15.31 -19.68
CA GLN A 70 4.52 -15.36 -20.56
C GLN A 70 4.86 -14.02 -21.23
N PHE A 71 3.91 -13.08 -21.34
CA PHE A 71 4.16 -11.71 -21.79
C PHE A 71 5.08 -10.89 -20.87
N THR A 72 5.30 -11.31 -19.61
CA THR A 72 6.33 -10.70 -18.75
C THR A 72 7.75 -11.13 -19.13
N ASN A 73 7.92 -12.16 -19.96
CA ASN A 73 9.23 -12.54 -20.50
C ASN A 73 9.68 -11.61 -21.63
N GLU A 74 8.72 -10.93 -22.28
CA GLU A 74 8.98 -9.92 -23.33
C GLU A 74 9.11 -8.51 -22.76
N LEU A 75 8.82 -8.32 -21.46
CA LEU A 75 9.13 -7.06 -20.80
C LEU A 75 10.65 -6.89 -20.78
N PRO A 76 11.17 -5.72 -21.18
CA PRO A 76 12.59 -5.42 -21.05
C PRO A 76 13.01 -5.72 -19.62
N LYS A 77 14.08 -6.50 -19.44
CA LYS A 77 14.74 -6.60 -18.13
C LYS A 77 15.16 -5.18 -17.78
N HIS A 78 14.46 -4.54 -16.86
CA HIS A 78 14.89 -3.24 -16.34
C HIS A 78 16.24 -3.47 -15.66
N ASP A 79 17.31 -2.92 -16.24
CA ASP A 79 18.54 -2.64 -15.51
C ASP A 79 18.20 -1.51 -14.52
N ASP A 80 17.93 -1.87 -13.26
CA ASP A 80 17.94 -1.08 -12.00
C ASP A 80 17.66 0.44 -12.04
N THR A 81 16.95 0.93 -13.06
CA THR A 81 16.69 2.34 -13.30
C THR A 81 15.19 2.52 -13.40
N TYR A 82 14.65 2.73 -12.21
CA TYR A 82 13.32 3.21 -11.84
C TYR A 82 12.50 3.84 -12.99
N SER A 83 11.54 3.09 -13.54
CA SER A 83 10.38 3.62 -14.26
C SER A 83 9.29 2.55 -14.34
N ILE A 84 8.42 2.47 -13.33
CA ILE A 84 7.17 1.72 -13.46
C ILE A 84 6.19 2.63 -14.21
N SER A 85 6.21 2.59 -15.55
CA SER A 85 5.09 3.07 -16.35
C SER A 85 3.98 2.02 -16.26
N ALA A 86 3.19 2.08 -15.19
CA ALA A 86 1.95 1.32 -15.12
C ALA A 86 0.96 1.97 -16.10
N GLU A 87 0.67 1.27 -17.20
CA GLU A 87 -0.46 1.64 -18.05
C GLU A 87 -1.75 1.53 -17.22
N ILE A 88 -2.32 2.69 -16.91
CA ILE A 88 -3.65 2.80 -16.29
C ILE A 88 -4.64 2.37 -17.38
N THR A 89 -5.06 1.11 -17.36
CA THR A 89 -6.25 0.70 -18.10
C THR A 89 -7.46 1.16 -17.29
N ASP A 90 -8.32 1.94 -17.94
CA ASP A 90 -9.54 2.51 -17.38
C ASP A 90 -10.51 1.37 -17.00
N PHE A 91 -10.95 1.32 -15.75
CA PHE A 91 -11.87 0.28 -15.24
C PHE A 91 -13.35 0.72 -15.37
N THR A 92 -13.70 1.40 -16.45
CA THR A 92 -15.10 1.63 -16.79
C THR A 92 -15.65 0.47 -17.62
N GLU A 93 -16.27 -0.49 -16.94
CA GLU A 93 -17.46 -1.19 -17.42
C GLU A 93 -18.35 -1.62 -16.25
#